data_AF-A0A942IS40-F1
#
_entry.id   AF-A0A942IS40-F1
#
_cell.length_a   1.000
_cell.length_b   1.000
_cell.length_c   1.000
_cell.angle_alpha   90.00
_cell.angle_beta   90.00
_cell.angle_gamma   90.00
#
_symmetry.space_group_name_H-M   'P 1'
#
loop_
_entity.id
_entity.type
_entity.pdbx_description
1 polymer ?
#
loop_
_entity_poly.entity_id
_entity_poly.type
_entity_poly.pdbx_seq_one_letter_code
_entity_poly.pdbx_strand_id
1 'polypeptide(L)'
;MSKHRKTITIQETAYSILAAHNPMTVRQVYYQLVSRQVIENNRGQYQAVSNALVQARQEGFIPWEWIEDRTRRPRSVSMWDNLSDFGYTVLSSYRRDVWDSQPHYIEVWLEKDALSGIFEGVLEPYGVTLNVGRGYDGWDSIHNAAERFNDGDGMTILYFGDFDPSGEDMARSLKERLAFFKSSPEILKVALTYGDITRYNLPPDFTKVGDTRQKNFVAKYGNVAVELDALPIDILRDRIVREVEARMDLNALAGVKLIEDVEREELARALGR
;
A
#
# COMPACT_ATOMS: atom_id res chain seq x y z
N MET A 1 -2.94 -3.52 -39.61
CA MET A 1 -3.74 -2.35 -39.15
C MET A 1 -4.39 -2.54 -37.78
N SER A 2 -5.04 -3.68 -37.48
CA SER A 2 -5.70 -3.91 -36.17
C SER A 2 -4.78 -3.83 -34.93
N LYS A 3 -3.56 -4.41 -34.99
CA LYS A 3 -2.61 -4.38 -33.87
C LYS A 3 -2.20 -2.96 -33.44
N HIS A 4 -1.98 -2.05 -34.39
CA HIS A 4 -1.54 -0.69 -34.09
C HIS A 4 -2.63 0.13 -33.41
N ARG A 5 -3.90 -0.02 -33.86
CA ARG A 5 -5.05 0.63 -33.23
C ARG A 5 -5.27 0.18 -31.78
N LYS A 6 -5.10 -1.13 -31.51
CA LYS A 6 -5.20 -1.67 -30.15
C LYS A 6 -4.10 -1.14 -29.22
N THR A 7 -2.86 -1.03 -29.72
CA THR A 7 -1.75 -0.43 -28.96
C THR A 7 -2.01 1.05 -28.65
N ILE A 8 -2.50 1.84 -29.62
CA ILE A 8 -2.86 3.25 -29.40
C ILE A 8 -3.93 3.37 -28.32
N THR A 9 -5.01 2.59 -28.38
CA THR A 9 -6.07 2.62 -27.36
C THR A 9 -5.55 2.28 -25.95
N ILE A 10 -4.62 1.32 -25.84
CA ILE A 10 -3.96 1.00 -24.57
C ILE A 10 -3.15 2.21 -24.07
N GLN A 11 -2.36 2.84 -24.93
CA GLN A 11 -1.52 3.98 -24.57
C GLN A 11 -2.35 5.19 -24.16
N GLU A 12 -3.38 5.56 -24.93
CA GLU A 12 -4.27 6.70 -24.62
C GLU A 12 -5.03 6.49 -23.31
N THR A 13 -5.56 5.28 -23.09
CA THR A 13 -6.26 4.98 -21.83
C THR A 13 -5.28 4.97 -20.66
N ALA A 14 -4.11 4.38 -20.83
CA ALA A 14 -3.06 4.38 -19.80
C ALA A 14 -2.60 5.80 -19.47
N TYR A 15 -2.47 6.68 -20.47
CA TYR A 15 -2.16 8.09 -20.26
C TYR A 15 -3.23 8.75 -19.39
N SER A 16 -4.51 8.60 -19.74
CA SER A 16 -5.60 9.19 -18.94
C SER A 16 -5.63 8.68 -17.49
N ILE A 17 -5.35 7.39 -17.28
CA ILE A 17 -5.24 6.80 -15.94
C ILE A 17 -4.05 7.41 -15.19
N LEU A 18 -2.87 7.45 -15.81
CA LEU A 18 -1.65 7.94 -15.18
C LEU A 18 -1.69 9.45 -14.95
N ALA A 19 -2.30 10.23 -15.84
CA ALA A 19 -2.50 11.66 -15.65
C ALA A 19 -3.32 11.96 -14.40
N ALA A 20 -4.29 11.10 -14.07
CA ALA A 20 -5.09 11.21 -12.84
C ALA A 20 -4.38 10.62 -11.61
N HIS A 21 -3.57 9.57 -11.77
CA HIS A 21 -3.12 8.73 -10.66
C HIS A 21 -1.66 8.27 -10.76
N ASN A 22 -0.71 9.14 -11.08
CA ASN A 22 0.72 8.82 -11.06
C ASN A 22 1.37 9.04 -9.67
N PRO A 23 2.45 8.30 -9.34
CA PRO A 23 3.06 7.20 -10.10
C PRO A 23 2.32 5.86 -9.93
N MET A 24 2.40 4.96 -10.94
CA MET A 24 1.86 3.59 -10.86
C MET A 24 2.84 2.55 -11.37
N THR A 25 2.73 1.31 -10.89
CA THR A 25 3.41 0.15 -11.49
C THR A 25 2.71 -0.29 -12.78
N VAL A 26 3.44 -0.99 -13.65
CA VAL A 26 2.87 -1.61 -14.88
C VAL A 26 1.68 -2.52 -14.55
N ARG A 27 1.74 -3.24 -13.42
CA ARG A 27 0.67 -4.14 -12.98
C ARG A 27 -0.59 -3.39 -12.56
N GLN A 28 -0.44 -2.27 -11.87
CA GLN A 28 -1.58 -1.42 -11.52
C GLN A 28 -2.23 -0.82 -12.78
N VAL A 29 -1.43 -0.31 -13.74
CA VAL A 29 -1.98 0.18 -15.02
C VAL A 29 -2.72 -0.93 -15.77
N TYR A 30 -2.16 -2.13 -15.80
CA TYR A 30 -2.82 -3.30 -16.39
C TYR A 30 -4.19 -3.56 -15.77
N TYR A 31 -4.31 -3.58 -14.44
CA TYR A 31 -5.60 -3.83 -13.79
C TYR A 31 -6.59 -2.68 -13.98
N GLN A 32 -6.13 -1.43 -14.04
CA GLN A 32 -6.99 -0.29 -14.38
C GLN A 32 -7.54 -0.38 -15.82
N LEU A 33 -6.78 -0.96 -16.75
CA LEU A 33 -7.24 -1.23 -18.12
C LEU A 33 -8.23 -2.42 -18.17
N VAL A 34 -7.98 -3.46 -17.37
CA VAL A 34 -8.91 -4.61 -17.22
C VAL A 34 -10.24 -4.16 -16.62
N SER A 35 -10.22 -3.37 -15.54
CA SER A 35 -11.43 -2.90 -14.86
C SER A 35 -12.29 -1.99 -15.74
N ARG A 36 -11.65 -1.24 -16.65
CA ARG A 36 -12.30 -0.42 -17.69
C ARG A 36 -12.68 -1.20 -18.95
N GLN A 37 -12.53 -2.52 -18.94
CA GLN A 37 -12.86 -3.42 -20.06
C GLN A 37 -12.10 -3.10 -21.36
N VAL A 38 -10.94 -2.45 -21.27
CA VAL A 38 -10.09 -2.14 -22.45
C VAL A 38 -9.32 -3.38 -22.91
N ILE A 39 -8.94 -4.24 -21.97
CA ILE A 39 -8.23 -5.49 -22.21
C ILE A 39 -8.80 -6.62 -21.36
N GLU A 40 -8.60 -7.85 -21.81
CA GLU A 40 -8.92 -9.05 -21.04
C GLU A 40 -7.85 -9.33 -19.98
N ASN A 41 -8.27 -9.97 -18.88
CA ASN A 41 -7.35 -10.38 -17.83
C ASN A 41 -6.60 -11.68 -18.22
N ASN A 42 -5.52 -11.56 -18.99
CA ASN A 42 -4.62 -12.68 -19.26
C ASN A 42 -3.14 -12.27 -19.45
N ARG A 43 -2.23 -13.25 -19.31
CA ARG A 43 -0.78 -13.05 -19.41
C ARG A 43 -0.34 -12.43 -20.76
N GLY A 44 -1.02 -12.77 -21.85
CA GLY A 44 -0.73 -12.20 -23.17
C GLY A 44 -1.02 -10.70 -23.23
N GLN A 45 -2.15 -10.26 -22.65
CA GLN A 45 -2.48 -8.84 -22.53
C GLN A 45 -1.54 -8.11 -21.57
N TYR A 46 -1.13 -8.73 -20.46
CA TYR A 46 -0.14 -8.14 -19.56
C TYR A 46 1.17 -7.80 -20.29
N GLN A 47 1.69 -8.75 -21.08
CA GLN A 47 2.89 -8.50 -21.88
C GLN A 47 2.68 -7.41 -22.93
N ALA A 48 1.49 -7.37 -23.56
CA ALA A 48 1.16 -6.34 -24.54
C ALA A 48 1.12 -4.94 -23.90
N VAL A 49 0.53 -4.79 -22.70
CA VAL A 49 0.54 -3.53 -21.95
C VAL A 49 1.96 -3.14 -21.55
N SER A 50 2.73 -4.07 -21.00
CA SER A 50 4.13 -3.80 -20.62
C SER A 50 4.93 -3.26 -21.80
N ASN A 51 4.80 -3.86 -22.99
CA ASN A 51 5.48 -3.39 -24.20
C ASN A 51 4.96 -2.03 -24.67
N ALA A 52 3.64 -1.82 -24.65
CA ALA A 52 3.00 -0.57 -25.09
C ALA A 52 3.41 0.62 -24.21
N LEU A 53 3.52 0.41 -22.90
CA LEU A 53 3.96 1.44 -21.95
C LEU A 53 5.45 1.77 -22.12
N VAL A 54 6.31 0.79 -22.38
CA VAL A 54 7.72 1.04 -22.68
C VAL A 54 7.86 1.89 -23.94
N GLN A 55 7.14 1.54 -25.01
CA GLN A 55 7.15 2.30 -26.25
C GLN A 55 6.67 3.75 -26.03
N ALA A 56 5.55 3.94 -25.33
CA ALA A 56 5.01 5.27 -25.04
C ALA A 56 5.99 6.15 -24.24
N ARG A 57 6.77 5.57 -23.33
CA ARG A 57 7.80 6.30 -22.56
C ARG A 57 9.01 6.66 -23.42
N GLN A 58 9.45 5.75 -24.29
CA GLN A 58 10.55 6.02 -25.24
C GLN A 58 10.20 7.13 -26.24
N GLU A 59 8.92 7.23 -26.62
CA GLU A 59 8.40 8.27 -27.51
C GLU A 59 8.06 9.59 -26.77
N GLY A 60 8.21 9.64 -25.45
CA GLY A 60 7.91 10.82 -24.63
C GLY A 60 6.42 11.10 -24.40
N PHE A 61 5.53 10.18 -24.81
CA PHE A 61 4.08 10.30 -24.62
C PHE A 61 3.67 10.10 -23.15
N ILE A 62 4.35 9.18 -22.44
CA ILE A 62 4.18 8.98 -21.00
C ILE A 62 5.49 9.37 -20.29
N PRO A 63 5.48 10.32 -19.35
CA PRO A 63 6.66 10.70 -18.58
C PRO A 63 7.30 9.51 -17.85
N TRP A 64 8.63 9.52 -17.70
CA TRP A 64 9.33 8.41 -17.06
C TRP A 64 8.96 8.27 -15.59
N GLU A 65 8.71 9.38 -14.91
CA GLU A 65 8.31 9.48 -13.52
C GLU A 65 6.89 8.95 -13.25
N TRP A 66 6.02 8.82 -14.26
CA TRP A 66 4.65 8.36 -14.06
C TRP A 66 4.54 6.84 -13.86
N ILE A 67 5.55 6.09 -14.30
CA ILE A 67 5.59 4.64 -14.13
C ILE A 67 6.79 4.26 -13.28
N GLU A 68 6.51 3.67 -12.11
CA GLU A 68 7.56 3.22 -11.19
C GLU A 68 7.74 1.70 -11.17
N ASP A 69 9.00 1.28 -11.05
CA ASP A 69 9.37 -0.10 -10.72
C ASP A 69 9.86 -0.15 -9.27
N ARG A 70 8.96 -0.56 -8.37
CA ARG A 70 9.23 -0.63 -6.93
C ARG A 70 10.23 -1.74 -6.56
N THR A 71 10.50 -2.68 -7.47
CA THR A 71 11.38 -3.84 -7.20
C THR A 71 12.84 -3.59 -7.51
N ARG A 72 13.17 -2.56 -8.31
CA ARG A 72 14.54 -2.31 -8.83
C ARG A 72 15.11 -0.94 -8.49
N ARG A 73 14.85 -0.43 -7.29
CA ARG A 73 15.49 0.83 -6.84
C ARG A 73 16.98 0.58 -6.59
N PRO A 74 17.90 1.26 -7.29
CA PRO A 74 19.32 1.18 -6.98
C PRO A 74 19.55 1.67 -5.54
N ARG A 75 20.30 0.91 -4.75
CA ARG A 75 20.68 1.35 -3.41
C ARG A 75 21.85 2.31 -3.54
N SER A 76 21.59 3.60 -3.34
CA SER A 76 22.62 4.62 -3.16
C SER A 76 22.80 4.91 -1.68
N VAL A 77 24.03 5.22 -1.27
CA VAL A 77 24.28 5.81 0.05
C VAL A 77 23.88 7.28 0.02
N SER A 78 23.32 7.79 1.12
CA SER A 78 23.01 9.22 1.25
C SER A 78 24.31 10.02 1.22
N MET A 79 24.39 10.98 0.29
CA MET A 79 25.50 11.92 0.16
C MET A 79 24.93 13.32 -0.02
N TRP A 80 25.64 14.31 0.49
CA TRP A 80 25.25 15.72 0.44
C TRP A 80 26.42 16.55 -0.04
N ASP A 81 26.15 17.61 -0.80
CA ASP A 81 27.20 18.45 -1.39
C ASP A 81 27.93 19.28 -0.33
N ASN A 82 27.23 19.65 0.76
CA ASN A 82 27.76 20.45 1.86
C ASN A 82 26.85 20.39 3.11
N LEU A 83 27.27 21.05 4.19
CA LEU A 83 26.52 21.10 5.44
C LEU A 83 25.13 21.77 5.32
N SER A 84 24.97 22.75 4.43
CA SER A 84 23.65 23.38 4.24
C SER A 84 22.67 22.45 3.54
N ASP A 85 23.16 21.63 2.60
CA ASP A 85 22.36 20.61 1.92
C ASP A 85 21.93 19.50 2.90
N PHE A 86 22.86 19.07 3.75
CA PHE A 86 22.51 18.17 4.87
C PHE A 86 21.50 18.80 5.83
N GLY A 87 21.69 20.08 6.21
CA GLY A 87 20.75 20.81 7.06
C GLY A 87 19.34 20.91 6.46
N TYR A 88 19.23 21.10 5.15
CA TYR A 88 17.94 21.07 4.46
C TYR A 88 17.27 19.70 4.56
N THR A 89 18.04 18.62 4.38
CA THR A 89 17.55 17.25 4.55
C THR A 89 17.04 17.01 5.97
N VAL A 90 17.79 17.44 6.99
CA VAL A 90 17.39 17.34 8.41
C VAL A 90 16.07 18.09 8.66
N LEU A 91 15.95 19.33 8.18
CA LEU A 91 14.73 20.12 8.32
C LEU A 91 13.52 19.47 7.61
N SER A 92 13.70 19.01 6.37
CA SER A 92 12.62 18.37 5.60
C SER A 92 12.20 17.01 6.16
N SER A 93 13.11 16.32 6.85
CA SER A 93 12.89 14.99 7.42
C SER A 93 12.34 15.05 8.84
N TYR A 94 12.44 16.21 9.51
CA TYR A 94 11.94 16.35 10.87
C TYR A 94 10.44 16.09 10.94
N ARG A 95 10.06 15.17 11.83
CA ARG A 95 8.70 14.86 12.23
C ARG A 95 8.68 14.69 13.74
N ARG A 96 7.67 15.23 14.40
CA ARG A 96 7.43 14.99 15.81
C ARG A 96 6.67 13.68 15.95
N ASP A 97 7.04 12.89 16.96
CA ASP A 97 6.29 11.66 17.26
C ASP A 97 4.87 12.03 17.69
N VAL A 98 3.88 11.46 16.99
CA VAL A 98 2.45 11.68 17.24
C VAL A 98 1.94 10.75 18.33
N TRP A 99 2.57 9.59 18.51
CA TRP A 99 2.02 8.47 19.27
C TRP A 99 2.01 8.70 20.79
N ASP A 100 2.91 9.53 21.31
CA ASP A 100 2.92 9.94 22.72
C ASP A 100 1.61 10.61 23.17
N SER A 101 0.86 11.20 22.23
CA SER A 101 -0.40 11.89 22.49
C SER A 101 -1.64 11.06 22.17
N GLN A 102 -1.47 9.88 21.57
CA GLN A 102 -2.57 9.07 21.06
C GLN A 102 -3.05 8.07 22.11
N PRO A 103 -4.37 7.84 22.23
CA PRO A 103 -4.91 6.88 23.17
C PRO A 103 -4.70 5.42 22.75
N HIS A 104 -4.51 5.19 21.44
CA HIS A 104 -4.33 3.86 20.85
C HIS A 104 -3.23 3.92 19.79
N TYR A 105 -2.36 2.91 19.77
CA TYR A 105 -1.38 2.74 18.70
C TYR A 105 -2.05 2.02 17.52
N ILE A 106 -1.72 2.42 16.30
CA ILE A 106 -2.20 1.74 15.09
C ILE A 106 -1.06 1.49 14.11
N GLU A 107 -1.06 0.32 13.49
CA GLU A 107 -0.23 0.02 12.32
C GLU A 107 -1.08 -0.51 11.19
N VAL A 108 -0.66 -0.22 9.95
CA VAL A 108 -1.28 -0.79 8.75
C VAL A 108 -0.38 -1.88 8.20
N TRP A 109 -0.95 -3.06 7.97
CA TRP A 109 -0.24 -4.23 7.49
C TRP A 109 -0.75 -4.63 6.12
N LEU A 110 0.15 -4.64 5.14
CA LEU A 110 -0.16 -4.86 3.73
C LEU A 110 0.54 -6.12 3.23
N GLU A 111 -0.22 -7.08 2.70
CA GLU A 111 0.36 -8.33 2.18
C GLU A 111 1.16 -8.14 0.87
N LYS A 112 0.84 -7.09 0.08
CA LYS A 112 1.36 -6.92 -1.28
C LYS A 112 2.13 -5.62 -1.47
N ASP A 113 3.44 -5.74 -1.66
CA ASP A 113 4.36 -4.61 -1.92
C ASP A 113 3.97 -3.74 -3.13
N ALA A 114 3.27 -4.31 -4.12
CA ALA A 114 2.78 -3.57 -5.28
C ALA A 114 1.85 -2.39 -4.94
N LEU A 115 1.25 -2.37 -3.74
CA LEU A 115 0.40 -1.28 -3.27
C LEU A 115 1.08 -0.34 -2.25
N SER A 116 2.29 -0.65 -1.77
CA SER A 116 2.97 0.09 -0.69
C SER A 116 2.95 1.61 -0.86
N GLY A 117 3.38 2.16 -2.00
CA GLY A 117 3.40 3.60 -2.25
C GLY A 117 2.03 4.30 -2.21
N ILE A 118 0.92 3.59 -2.46
CA ILE A 118 -0.43 4.16 -2.23
C ILE A 118 -0.67 4.31 -0.72
N PHE A 119 -0.32 3.29 0.06
CA PHE A 119 -0.46 3.30 1.50
C PHE A 119 0.48 4.31 2.16
N GLU A 120 1.76 4.35 1.78
CA GLU A 120 2.74 5.32 2.27
C GLU A 120 2.23 6.75 2.10
N GLY A 121 1.75 7.12 0.91
CA GLY A 121 1.24 8.47 0.66
C GLY A 121 -0.03 8.81 1.46
N VAL A 122 -0.87 7.83 1.77
CA VAL A 122 -2.08 8.05 2.59
C VAL A 122 -1.75 8.10 4.08
N LEU A 123 -0.78 7.31 4.54
CA LEU A 123 -0.44 7.14 5.96
C LEU A 123 0.57 8.15 6.48
N GLU A 124 1.43 8.69 5.61
CA GLU A 124 2.46 9.68 5.97
C GLU A 124 1.88 10.88 6.76
N PRO A 125 0.74 11.49 6.36
CA PRO A 125 0.16 12.60 7.13
C PRO A 125 -0.25 12.24 8.56
N TYR A 126 -0.46 10.95 8.86
CA TYR A 126 -0.88 10.46 10.17
C TYR A 126 0.27 9.88 10.99
N GLY A 127 1.48 9.77 10.42
CA GLY A 127 2.61 9.12 11.11
C GLY A 127 2.41 7.63 11.38
N VAL A 128 1.54 6.97 10.60
CA VAL A 128 1.19 5.55 10.76
C VAL A 128 2.20 4.65 10.07
N THR A 129 2.75 3.70 10.83
CA THR A 129 3.68 2.69 10.31
C THR A 129 2.97 1.76 9.32
N LEU A 130 3.59 1.56 8.14
CA LEU A 130 3.20 0.56 7.17
C LEU A 130 4.14 -0.65 7.25
N ASN A 131 3.61 -1.82 7.64
CA ASN A 131 4.32 -3.08 7.56
C ASN A 131 3.94 -3.81 6.27
N VAL A 132 4.90 -4.04 5.37
CA VAL A 132 4.66 -4.72 4.09
C VAL A 132 5.20 -6.15 4.15
N GLY A 133 4.32 -7.14 3.98
CA GLY A 133 4.73 -8.54 3.88
C GLY A 133 5.46 -8.81 2.57
N ARG A 134 6.75 -9.17 2.64
CA ARG A 134 7.45 -9.81 1.52
C ARG A 134 7.68 -11.27 1.89
N GLY A 135 7.53 -12.19 0.92
CA GLY A 135 7.34 -13.64 1.09
C GLY A 135 8.38 -14.48 1.85
N TYR A 136 9.24 -13.89 2.70
CA TYR A 136 10.13 -14.55 3.65
C TYR A 136 10.18 -13.89 5.04
N ASP A 137 9.56 -12.72 5.26
CA ASP A 137 9.72 -11.89 6.47
C ASP A 137 8.87 -12.33 7.68
N GLY A 138 8.33 -13.55 7.65
CA GLY A 138 7.18 -13.92 8.47
C GLY A 138 7.40 -14.02 9.97
N TRP A 139 8.64 -14.17 10.46
CA TRP A 139 8.94 -14.27 11.91
C TRP A 139 9.74 -13.09 12.42
N ASP A 140 10.74 -12.60 11.67
CA ASP A 140 11.49 -11.39 12.05
C ASP A 140 10.58 -10.15 12.07
N SER A 141 9.68 -10.00 11.09
CA SER A 141 8.67 -8.93 11.09
C SER A 141 7.75 -9.02 12.32
N ILE A 142 7.33 -10.24 12.69
CA ILE A 142 6.47 -10.48 13.86
C ILE A 142 7.22 -10.18 15.15
N HIS A 143 8.48 -10.59 15.25
CA HIS A 143 9.30 -10.34 16.43
C HIS A 143 9.51 -8.83 16.64
N ASN A 144 9.95 -8.12 15.60
CA ASN A 144 10.13 -6.67 15.65
C ASN A 144 8.80 -5.96 15.96
N ALA A 145 7.68 -6.46 15.42
CA ALA A 145 6.36 -5.94 15.73
C ALA A 145 5.99 -6.16 17.21
N ALA A 146 6.20 -7.36 17.75
CA ALA A 146 5.95 -7.65 19.16
C ALA A 146 6.82 -6.79 20.10
N GLU A 147 8.08 -6.49 19.72
CA GLU A 147 8.92 -5.55 20.47
C GLU A 147 8.33 -4.14 20.49
N ARG A 148 7.75 -3.66 19.37
CA ARG A 148 7.06 -2.36 19.32
C ARG A 148 5.73 -2.37 20.08
N PHE A 149 5.00 -3.49 20.04
CA PHE A 149 3.65 -3.58 20.61
C PHE A 149 3.64 -3.90 22.10
N ASN A 150 4.77 -4.33 22.67
CA ASN A 150 4.83 -4.86 24.02
C ASN A 150 3.80 -6.01 24.20
N ASP A 151 2.87 -5.89 25.15
CA ASP A 151 1.77 -6.85 25.36
C ASP A 151 0.63 -6.72 24.34
N GLY A 152 0.65 -5.68 23.50
CA GLY A 152 -0.37 -5.38 22.50
C GLY A 152 -1.62 -4.70 23.06
N ASP A 153 -1.63 -4.29 24.33
CA ASP A 153 -2.77 -3.54 24.89
C ASP A 153 -2.88 -2.16 24.23
N GLY A 154 -4.10 -1.74 23.91
CA GLY A 154 -4.36 -0.48 23.20
C GLY A 154 -3.81 -0.40 21.77
N MET A 155 -3.39 -1.52 21.17
CA MET A 155 -2.83 -1.57 19.81
C MET A 155 -3.78 -2.25 18.81
N THR A 156 -3.99 -1.64 17.65
CA THR A 156 -4.75 -2.20 16.53
C THR A 156 -3.92 -2.34 15.25
N ILE A 157 -3.92 -3.54 14.67
CA ILE A 157 -3.40 -3.83 13.34
C ILE A 157 -4.54 -3.77 12.32
N LEU A 158 -4.43 -2.83 11.38
CA LEU A 158 -5.32 -2.73 10.22
C LEU A 158 -4.72 -3.54 9.07
N TYR A 159 -5.25 -4.73 8.84
CA TYR A 159 -4.72 -5.68 7.85
C TYR A 159 -5.42 -5.54 6.49
N PHE A 160 -4.60 -5.46 5.44
CA PHE A 160 -4.97 -5.37 4.03
C PHE A 160 -4.31 -6.52 3.26
N GLY A 161 -5.13 -7.46 2.82
CA GLY A 161 -4.68 -8.66 2.10
C GLY A 161 -5.65 -9.12 1.03
N ASP A 162 -5.25 -10.14 0.30
CA ASP A 162 -6.10 -10.72 -0.73
C ASP A 162 -7.33 -11.41 -0.11
N PHE A 163 -8.39 -11.57 -0.91
CA PHE A 163 -9.50 -12.45 -0.54
C PHE A 163 -9.27 -13.82 -1.13
N ASP A 164 -8.56 -14.66 -0.39
CA ASP A 164 -8.30 -16.06 -0.71
C ASP A 164 -8.18 -16.87 0.62
N PRO A 165 -7.98 -18.20 0.58
CA PRO A 165 -7.86 -18.99 1.79
C PRO A 165 -6.73 -18.55 2.74
N SER A 166 -5.62 -18.01 2.22
CA SER A 166 -4.48 -17.53 3.02
C SER A 166 -4.79 -16.18 3.66
N GLY A 167 -5.32 -15.23 2.89
CA GLY A 167 -5.66 -13.90 3.35
C GLY A 167 -6.84 -13.89 4.35
N GLU A 168 -7.76 -14.85 4.30
CA GLU A 168 -8.78 -15.03 5.36
C GLU A 168 -8.20 -15.66 6.63
N ASP A 169 -7.20 -16.53 6.51
CA ASP A 169 -6.54 -17.18 7.66
C ASP A 169 -5.48 -16.28 8.32
N MET A 170 -5.06 -15.20 7.65
CA MET A 170 -3.95 -14.36 8.10
C MET A 170 -4.20 -13.74 9.47
N ALA A 171 -5.42 -13.26 9.77
CA ALA A 171 -5.72 -12.67 11.07
C ALA A 171 -5.50 -13.67 12.22
N ARG A 172 -5.91 -14.92 12.03
CA ARG A 172 -5.66 -16.01 12.99
C ARG A 172 -4.16 -16.29 13.11
N SER A 173 -3.47 -16.41 11.97
CA SER A 173 -2.03 -16.69 11.93
C SER A 173 -1.19 -15.58 12.61
N LEU A 174 -1.54 -14.31 12.41
CA LEU A 174 -0.90 -13.17 13.06
C LEU A 174 -1.13 -13.22 14.57
N LYS A 175 -2.37 -13.49 15.00
CA LYS A 175 -2.72 -13.61 16.42
C LYS A 175 -1.92 -14.71 17.11
N GLU A 176 -1.83 -15.90 16.50
CA GLU A 176 -1.06 -17.03 17.03
C GLU A 176 0.44 -16.71 17.13
N ARG A 177 1.01 -16.08 16.09
CA ARG A 177 2.44 -15.73 16.05
C ARG A 177 2.83 -14.59 16.98
N LEU A 178 1.98 -13.57 17.14
CA LEU A 178 2.21 -12.49 18.10
C LEU A 178 2.04 -12.98 19.55
N ALA A 179 1.06 -13.86 19.79
CA ALA A 179 0.84 -14.45 21.10
C ALA A 179 2.04 -15.29 21.57
N PHE A 180 2.81 -15.90 20.66
CA PHE A 180 4.08 -16.55 20.99
C PHE A 180 5.06 -15.59 21.68
N PHE A 181 5.08 -14.31 21.26
CA PHE A 181 5.86 -13.25 21.88
C PHE A 181 5.12 -12.50 23.01
N LYS A 182 4.01 -13.07 23.52
CA LYS A 182 3.15 -12.48 24.56
C LYS A 182 2.52 -11.14 24.17
N SER A 183 2.40 -10.87 22.87
CA SER A 183 1.72 -9.70 22.33
C SER A 183 0.36 -10.09 21.77
N SER A 184 -0.70 -9.35 22.14
CA SER A 184 -2.08 -9.67 21.76
C SER A 184 -2.85 -8.45 21.24
N PRO A 185 -2.38 -7.76 20.18
CA PRO A 185 -3.08 -6.61 19.63
C PRO A 185 -4.42 -7.01 19.00
N GLU A 186 -5.32 -6.03 18.85
CA GLU A 186 -6.50 -6.18 18.00
C GLU A 186 -6.05 -6.29 16.54
N ILE A 187 -6.61 -7.26 15.79
CA ILE A 187 -6.31 -7.44 14.37
C ILE A 187 -7.61 -7.34 13.60
N LEU A 188 -7.70 -6.33 12.72
CA LEU A 188 -8.87 -6.07 11.90
C LEU A 188 -8.53 -6.24 10.42
N LYS A 189 -9.21 -7.16 9.74
CA LYS A 189 -9.16 -7.25 8.28
C LYS A 189 -10.03 -6.15 7.67
N VAL A 190 -9.39 -5.11 7.13
CA VAL A 190 -10.05 -3.92 6.58
C VAL A 190 -10.42 -4.14 5.10
N ALA A 191 -9.54 -4.78 4.35
CA ALA A 191 -9.76 -5.20 2.97
C ALA A 191 -8.87 -6.41 2.65
N LEU A 192 -9.16 -7.22 1.65
CA LEU A 192 -10.39 -7.27 0.88
C LEU A 192 -11.40 -8.21 1.54
N THR A 193 -12.66 -7.78 1.71
CA THR A 193 -13.73 -8.62 2.28
C THR A 193 -14.67 -9.15 1.21
N TYR A 194 -15.45 -10.19 1.52
CA TYR A 194 -16.50 -10.68 0.61
C TYR A 194 -17.54 -9.60 0.25
N GLY A 195 -17.83 -8.69 1.20
CA GLY A 195 -18.71 -7.55 0.96
C GLY A 195 -18.14 -6.58 -0.08
N ASP A 196 -16.82 -6.41 -0.13
CA ASP A 196 -16.17 -5.57 -1.14
C ASP A 196 -16.27 -6.18 -2.53
N ILE A 197 -16.08 -7.50 -2.64
CA ILE A 197 -16.18 -8.23 -3.91
C ILE A 197 -17.57 -8.06 -4.51
N THR A 198 -18.61 -8.27 -3.70
CA THR A 198 -20.00 -8.17 -4.17
C THR A 198 -20.39 -6.72 -4.48
N ARG A 199 -20.00 -5.76 -3.62
CA ARG A 199 -20.34 -4.34 -3.80
C ARG A 199 -19.69 -3.70 -5.02
N TYR A 200 -18.43 -4.03 -5.28
CA TYR A 200 -17.66 -3.43 -6.38
C TYR A 200 -17.55 -4.33 -7.61
N ASN A 201 -18.24 -5.48 -7.61
CA ASN A 201 -18.24 -6.47 -8.68
C ASN A 201 -16.82 -6.83 -9.15
N LEU A 202 -15.95 -7.16 -8.19
CA LEU A 202 -14.52 -7.34 -8.45
C LEU A 202 -14.25 -8.63 -9.23
N PRO A 203 -13.34 -8.62 -10.22
CA PRO A 203 -13.04 -9.79 -11.03
C PRO A 203 -12.29 -10.85 -10.21
N PRO A 204 -12.66 -12.15 -10.34
CA PRO A 204 -11.92 -13.23 -9.70
C PRO A 204 -10.51 -13.38 -10.29
N ASP A 205 -9.57 -13.79 -9.44
CA ASP A 205 -8.22 -14.20 -9.81
C ASP A 205 -8.23 -15.64 -10.31
N PHE A 206 -7.88 -15.81 -11.59
CA PHE A 206 -7.85 -17.10 -12.27
C PHE A 206 -6.61 -17.94 -11.93
N THR A 207 -5.64 -17.38 -11.20
CA THR A 207 -4.30 -18.00 -11.03
C THR A 207 -4.15 -18.85 -9.76
N LYS A 208 -5.07 -18.74 -8.79
CA LYS A 208 -5.00 -19.45 -7.50
C LYS A 208 -5.90 -20.70 -7.49
N VAL A 209 -5.40 -21.79 -8.05
CA VAL A 209 -6.01 -23.13 -7.93
C VAL A 209 -5.06 -24.02 -7.11
N GLY A 210 -5.52 -24.54 -5.96
CA GLY A 210 -4.82 -25.60 -5.23
C GLY A 210 -4.31 -25.28 -3.82
N ASP A 211 -5.11 -24.67 -2.94
CA ASP A 211 -4.79 -24.56 -1.51
C ASP A 211 -5.54 -25.64 -0.71
N THR A 212 -4.86 -26.34 0.21
CA THR A 212 -5.48 -27.34 1.11
C THR A 212 -6.53 -26.71 2.05
N ARG A 213 -6.46 -25.39 2.28
CA ARG A 213 -7.45 -24.59 3.01
C ARG A 213 -8.70 -24.25 2.17
N GLN A 214 -8.72 -24.60 0.87
CA GLN A 214 -9.86 -24.32 -0.02
C GLN A 214 -11.17 -24.92 0.48
N LYS A 215 -11.19 -26.07 1.16
CA LYS A 215 -12.47 -26.76 1.44
C LYS A 215 -13.43 -25.90 2.29
N ASN A 216 -12.94 -25.32 3.38
CA ASN A 216 -13.77 -24.48 4.26
C ASN A 216 -14.09 -23.12 3.61
N PHE A 217 -13.13 -22.55 2.90
CA PHE A 217 -13.29 -21.27 2.20
C PHE A 217 -14.32 -21.39 1.05
N VAL A 218 -14.21 -22.44 0.23
CA VAL A 218 -15.13 -22.73 -0.88
C VAL A 218 -16.52 -23.06 -0.37
N ALA A 219 -16.65 -23.77 0.76
CA ALA A 219 -17.94 -24.01 1.38
C ALA A 219 -18.61 -22.70 1.85
N LYS A 220 -17.82 -21.71 2.31
CA LYS A 220 -18.34 -20.46 2.87
C LYS A 220 -18.60 -19.36 1.83
N TYR A 221 -17.72 -19.24 0.83
CA TYR A 221 -17.72 -18.12 -0.11
C TYR A 221 -17.77 -18.55 -1.58
N GLY A 222 -17.72 -19.85 -1.86
CA GLY A 222 -17.55 -20.39 -3.22
C GLY A 222 -16.10 -20.35 -3.68
N ASN A 223 -15.86 -20.78 -4.93
CA ASN A 223 -14.53 -20.76 -5.55
C ASN A 223 -14.20 -19.36 -6.11
N VAL A 224 -14.09 -18.37 -5.23
CA VAL A 224 -13.83 -16.97 -5.57
C VAL A 224 -12.59 -16.49 -4.81
N ALA A 225 -11.50 -16.28 -5.53
CA ALA A 225 -10.32 -15.59 -5.02
C ALA A 225 -10.23 -14.22 -5.71
N VAL A 226 -9.85 -13.16 -5.00
CA VAL A 226 -9.69 -11.81 -5.59
C VAL A 226 -8.45 -11.15 -4.98
N GLU A 227 -7.58 -10.60 -5.83
CA GLU A 227 -6.43 -9.82 -5.37
C GLU A 227 -6.87 -8.45 -4.85
N LEU A 228 -6.21 -7.93 -3.82
CA LEU A 228 -6.45 -6.58 -3.29
C LEU A 228 -6.29 -5.48 -4.36
N ASP A 229 -5.39 -5.70 -5.34
CA ASP A 229 -5.16 -4.82 -6.49
C ASP A 229 -6.42 -4.59 -7.36
N ALA A 230 -7.41 -5.48 -7.26
CA ALA A 230 -8.66 -5.35 -8.00
C ALA A 230 -9.57 -4.26 -7.42
N LEU A 231 -9.39 -3.90 -6.14
CA LEU A 231 -10.19 -2.84 -5.51
C LEU A 231 -9.85 -1.48 -6.14
N PRO A 232 -10.84 -0.67 -6.53
CA PRO A 232 -10.59 0.67 -7.06
C PRO A 232 -9.75 1.51 -6.09
N ILE A 233 -8.76 2.24 -6.62
CA ILE A 233 -7.75 2.95 -5.83
C ILE A 233 -8.39 4.00 -4.90
N ASP A 234 -9.38 4.75 -5.39
CA ASP A 234 -10.03 5.78 -4.58
C ASP A 234 -10.80 5.17 -3.41
N ILE A 235 -11.46 4.03 -3.63
CA ILE A 235 -12.12 3.26 -2.57
C ILE A 235 -11.12 2.73 -1.55
N LEU A 236 -9.96 2.25 -2.00
CA LEU A 236 -8.90 1.79 -1.12
C LEU A 236 -8.35 2.94 -0.26
N ARG A 237 -8.08 4.10 -0.87
CA ARG A 237 -7.61 5.32 -0.17
C ARG A 237 -8.62 5.78 0.88
N ASP A 238 -9.88 5.95 0.48
CA ASP A 238 -10.95 6.38 1.37
C ASP A 238 -11.11 5.42 2.56
N ARG A 239 -10.96 4.12 2.31
CA ARG A 239 -11.03 3.11 3.38
C ARG A 239 -9.87 3.21 4.34
N ILE A 240 -8.64 3.38 3.86
CA ILE A 240 -7.46 3.56 4.72
C ILE A 240 -7.66 4.79 5.61
N VAL A 241 -8.00 5.93 5.01
CA VAL A 241 -8.26 7.19 5.74
C VAL A 241 -9.34 6.98 6.80
N ARG A 242 -10.50 6.45 6.42
CA ARG A 242 -11.61 6.24 7.34
C ARG A 242 -11.26 5.37 8.54
N GLU A 243 -10.55 4.26 8.32
CA GLU A 243 -10.20 3.34 9.43
C GLU A 243 -9.11 3.90 10.34
N VAL A 244 -8.20 4.72 9.81
CA VAL A 244 -7.18 5.45 10.58
C VAL A 244 -7.85 6.56 11.41
N GLU A 245 -8.63 7.44 10.77
CA GLU A 245 -9.32 8.55 11.44
C GLU A 245 -10.31 8.06 12.51
N ALA A 246 -10.92 6.89 12.32
CA ALA A 246 -11.83 6.31 13.31
C ALA A 246 -11.13 5.84 14.60
N ARG A 247 -9.80 5.68 14.59
CA ARG A 247 -9.01 5.14 15.71
C ARG A 247 -7.97 6.12 16.25
N MET A 248 -7.78 7.24 15.58
CA MET A 248 -6.83 8.27 15.96
C MET A 248 -7.56 9.48 16.55
N ASP A 249 -7.01 10.07 17.61
CA ASP A 249 -7.45 11.38 18.08
C ASP A 249 -6.86 12.46 17.16
N LEU A 250 -7.72 12.95 16.25
CA LEU A 250 -7.36 13.97 15.27
C LEU A 250 -7.06 15.33 15.90
N ASN A 251 -7.62 15.63 17.09
CA ASN A 251 -7.28 16.87 17.80
C ASN A 251 -5.89 16.76 18.42
N ALA A 252 -5.56 15.61 19.02
CA ALA A 252 -4.21 15.35 19.52
C ALA A 252 -3.17 15.39 18.39
N LEU A 253 -3.48 14.78 17.24
CA LEU A 253 -2.65 14.85 16.04
C LEU A 253 -2.42 16.31 15.60
N ALA A 254 -3.50 17.10 15.48
CA ALA A 254 -3.40 18.50 15.10
C ALA A 254 -2.53 19.30 16.09
N GLY A 255 -2.68 19.03 17.40
CA GLY A 255 -1.85 19.64 18.45
C GLY A 255 -0.36 19.32 18.27
N VAL A 256 -0.01 18.05 18.01
CA VAL A 256 1.39 17.64 17.74
C VAL A 256 1.93 18.33 16.49
N LYS A 257 1.13 18.45 15.42
CA LYS A 257 1.57 19.13 14.19
C LYS A 257 1.85 20.61 14.38
N LEU A 258 1.05 21.30 15.20
CA LEU A 258 1.33 22.70 15.54
C LEU A 258 2.67 22.84 16.28
N ILE A 259 3.00 21.90 17.16
CA ILE A 259 4.29 21.88 17.85
C ILE A 259 5.42 21.57 16.87
N GLU A 260 5.23 20.58 15.98
CA GLU A 260 6.19 20.24 14.92
C GLU A 260 6.53 21.44 14.04
N ASP A 261 5.54 22.24 13.66
CA ASP A 261 5.75 23.43 12.83
C ASP A 261 6.60 24.49 13.56
N VAL A 262 6.35 24.72 14.86
CA VAL A 262 7.18 25.62 15.68
C VAL A 262 8.61 25.08 15.80
N GLU A 263 8.78 23.79 16.05
CA GLU A 263 10.10 23.15 16.17
C GLU A 263 10.86 23.16 14.84
N ARG A 264 10.17 23.05 13.70
CA ARG A 264 10.78 23.24 12.37
C ARG A 264 11.28 24.66 12.18
N GLU A 265 10.53 25.67 12.60
CA GLU A 265 11.00 27.05 12.53
C GLU A 265 12.22 27.28 13.43
N GLU A 266 12.21 26.72 14.64
CA GLU A 266 13.36 26.78 15.55
C GLU A 266 14.59 26.09 14.97
N LEU A 267 14.40 24.91 14.38
CA LEU A 267 15.45 24.17 13.69
C LEU A 267 15.98 24.95 12.48
N ALA A 268 15.10 25.58 11.69
CA ALA A 268 15.50 26.42 10.57
C ALA A 268 16.37 27.60 11.04
N ARG A 269 15.96 28.28 12.13
CA ARG A 269 16.75 29.36 12.75
C ARG A 269 18.10 28.86 13.27
N ALA A 270 18.14 27.70 13.92
CA ALA A 270 19.38 27.09 14.41
C ALA A 270 20.35 26.73 13.28
N LEU A 271 19.82 26.37 12.10
CA LEU A 271 20.60 26.12 10.88
C LEU A 271 20.99 27.41 10.13
N GLY A 272 20.69 28.60 10.67
CA GLY A 272 21.08 29.89 10.12
C GLY A 272 20.15 30.40 9.01
N ARG A 273 18.86 30.10 9.07
CA ARG A 273 17.83 30.61 8.15
C ARG A 273 16.78 31.46 8.86
#